data_AF-A0A1D2JJ47-F1
#
_entry.id   AF-A0A1D2JJ47-F1
#
_cell.length_a   1.000
_cell.length_b   1.000
_cell.length_c   1.000
_cell.angle_alpha   90.00
_cell.angle_beta   90.00
_cell.angle_gamma   90.00
#
_symmetry.space_group_name_H-M   'P 1'
#
loop_
_entity.id
_entity.type
_entity.pdbx_description
1 polymer ?
#
loop_
_entity_poly.entity_id
_entity_poly.type
_entity_poly.pdbx_seq_one_letter_code
_entity_poly.pdbx_strand_id
1 'polypeptide(L)'
;MNPLINEDDTMVTDGMSLAGYSKFMNVALQFPPTGKLPSAPKSNGDKSPPSGLGPLPNVIEKTNNTRISHGALDFLLFLIGTLITIQNMTWNGAQGFQEAPSEKLYVPYHPELGEIASRNVTGPFTQVAGAGQLGTVHTERGLTWATVDLSGHNSPVFP
;
A
#
# COMPACT_ATOMS: atom_id res chain seq x y z
N MET A 1 -10.80 18.85 5.75
CA MET A 1 -10.15 17.64 5.22
C MET A 1 -10.80 16.46 5.91
N ASN A 2 -11.44 15.56 5.18
CA ASN A 2 -11.92 14.31 5.77
C ASN A 2 -10.70 13.43 6.09
N PRO A 3 -10.63 12.82 7.27
CA PRO A 3 -9.61 11.83 7.55
C PRO A 3 -9.82 10.62 6.62
N LEU A 4 -8.71 10.03 6.15
CA LEU A 4 -8.69 8.84 5.31
C LEU A 4 -9.15 7.56 6.06
N ILE A 5 -9.46 7.69 7.35
CA ILE A 5 -9.88 6.64 8.27
C ILE A 5 -10.98 7.21 9.15
N ASN A 6 -12.13 6.55 9.20
CA ASN A 6 -13.14 6.84 10.21
C ASN A 6 -12.73 6.12 11.49
N GLU A 7 -12.64 6.84 12.61
CA GLU A 7 -12.27 6.30 13.92
C GLU A 7 -13.31 5.28 14.45
N ASP A 8 -14.46 5.15 13.77
CA ASP A 8 -15.52 4.20 14.05
C ASP A 8 -15.25 2.76 13.55
N ASP A 9 -14.15 2.50 12.84
CA ASP A 9 -13.78 1.13 12.45
C ASP A 9 -13.22 0.36 13.67
N THR A 10 -14.15 -0.22 14.41
CA THR A 10 -14.14 -0.96 15.71
C THR A 10 -13.03 -2.00 16.01
N MET A 11 -11.91 -2.06 15.28
CA MET A 11 -10.80 -3.01 15.55
C MET A 11 -9.59 -2.37 16.23
N VAL A 12 -9.57 -1.05 16.45
CA VAL A 12 -8.39 -0.30 16.93
C VAL A 12 -8.48 0.12 18.41
N THR A 13 -9.65 -0.03 19.05
CA THR A 13 -9.94 0.63 20.33
C THR A 13 -9.52 -0.15 21.59
N ASP A 14 -9.16 -1.44 21.51
CA ASP A 14 -9.10 -2.31 22.70
C ASP A 14 -7.69 -2.73 23.19
N GLY A 15 -6.62 -2.08 22.73
CA GLY A 15 -5.25 -2.51 23.12
C GLY A 15 -4.14 -1.45 23.13
N MET A 16 -4.43 -0.22 22.72
CA MET A 16 -3.46 0.88 22.71
C MET A 16 -4.07 2.04 23.47
N SER A 17 -3.31 2.75 24.31
CA SER A 17 -3.79 4.04 24.82
C SER A 17 -4.22 4.87 23.61
N LEU A 18 -5.53 5.12 23.49
CA LEU A 18 -6.12 5.73 22.30
C LEU A 18 -5.42 7.05 21.97
N ALA A 19 -5.00 7.80 23.00
CA ALA A 19 -4.23 9.03 22.87
C ALA A 19 -2.79 8.83 22.34
N GLY A 20 -2.12 7.76 22.75
CA GLY A 20 -0.77 7.43 22.25
C GLY A 20 -0.81 6.95 20.80
N TYR A 21 -1.78 6.11 20.46
CA TYR A 21 -2.00 5.64 19.10
C TYR A 21 -2.41 6.77 18.16
N SER A 22 -3.41 7.58 18.52
CA SER A 22 -3.87 8.69 17.68
C SER A 22 -2.76 9.71 17.44
N LYS A 23 -1.96 10.03 18.47
CA LYS A 23 -0.78 10.89 18.31
C LYS A 23 0.24 10.28 17.35
N PHE A 24 0.51 8.98 17.45
CA PHE A 24 1.42 8.31 16.54
C PHE A 24 0.89 8.33 15.10
N MET A 25 -0.38 8.00 14.88
CA MET A 25 -1.01 8.00 13.56
C MET A 25 -1.03 9.38 12.92
N ASN A 26 -1.31 10.44 13.70
CA ASN A 26 -1.28 11.82 13.22
C ASN A 26 0.11 12.28 12.76
N VAL A 27 1.18 11.74 13.34
CA VAL A 27 2.55 12.01 12.92
C VAL A 27 2.96 11.11 11.75
N ALA A 28 2.60 9.83 11.80
CA ALA A 28 3.03 8.81 10.85
C ALA A 28 2.33 8.92 9.48
N LEU A 29 1.08 9.41 9.45
CA LEU A 29 0.30 9.61 8.24
C LEU A 29 0.14 11.11 7.89
N GLN A 30 1.18 11.90 8.19
CA GLN A 30 1.25 13.30 7.76
C GLN A 30 1.90 13.42 6.38
N PHE A 31 1.39 14.32 5.55
CA PHE A 31 1.87 14.59 4.18
C PHE A 31 2.07 16.10 4.02
N PRO A 32 3.30 16.61 3.80
CA PRO A 32 4.57 15.88 3.85
C PRO A 32 4.92 15.44 5.29
N PRO A 33 5.77 14.41 5.48
CA PRO A 33 6.26 14.02 6.80
C PRO A 33 7.03 15.13 7.49
N THR A 34 6.86 15.25 8.80
CA THR A 34 7.55 16.24 9.64
C THR A 34 8.81 15.70 10.30
N GLY A 35 9.10 14.39 10.17
CA GLY A 35 10.33 13.80 10.68
C GLY A 35 10.32 12.27 10.68
N LYS A 36 11.42 11.68 11.14
CA LYS A 36 11.59 10.22 11.22
C LYS A 36 10.78 9.63 12.36
N LEU A 37 10.17 8.48 12.10
CA LEU A 37 9.48 7.68 13.11
C LEU A 37 10.51 6.86 13.92
N PRO A 38 10.17 6.45 15.15
CA PRO A 38 11.01 5.57 15.95
C PRO A 38 11.38 4.30 15.20
N SER A 39 12.60 3.81 15.42
CA SER A 39 13.05 2.55 14.82
C SER A 39 12.32 1.36 15.45
N ALA A 40 11.89 0.42 14.61
CA ALA A 40 11.33 -0.85 15.10
C ALA A 40 12.39 -1.65 15.87
N PRO A 41 12.00 -2.46 16.87
CA PRO A 41 12.91 -3.36 17.57
C PRO A 41 13.59 -4.31 16.57
N LYS A 42 14.90 -4.50 16.72
CA LYS A 42 15.65 -5.47 15.90
C LYS A 42 15.52 -6.87 16.49
N SER A 43 15.53 -7.88 15.63
CA SER A 43 15.68 -9.27 16.05
C SER A 43 17.07 -9.49 16.67
N ASN A 44 17.15 -10.33 17.71
CA ASN A 44 18.40 -10.59 18.42
C ASN A 44 19.42 -11.29 17.50
N GLY A 45 20.43 -10.55 17.06
CA GLY A 45 21.56 -11.06 16.26
C GLY A 45 21.62 -10.52 14.83
N ASP A 46 20.53 -9.95 14.30
CA ASP A 46 20.52 -9.32 12.98
C ASP A 46 21.06 -7.88 13.06
N LYS A 47 22.15 -7.62 12.34
CA LYS A 47 22.79 -6.30 12.25
C LYS A 47 22.40 -5.53 10.99
N SER A 48 21.69 -6.17 10.06
CA SER A 48 21.27 -5.54 8.80
C SER A 48 20.29 -4.38 9.05
N PRO A 49 20.22 -3.39 8.15
CA PRO A 49 19.17 -2.40 8.17
C PRO A 49 17.84 -3.02 7.69
N PRO A 50 16.69 -2.58 8.22
CA PRO A 50 15.38 -3.03 7.72
C PRO A 50 15.23 -2.79 6.22
N SER A 51 14.66 -3.76 5.49
CA SER A 51 14.56 -3.70 4.03
C SER A 51 13.90 -2.42 3.51
N GLY A 52 12.82 -1.96 4.17
CA GLY A 52 12.09 -0.74 3.80
C GLY A 52 12.82 0.59 4.07
N LEU A 53 13.85 0.58 4.92
CA LEU A 53 14.61 1.80 5.30
C LEU A 53 16.08 1.76 4.85
N GLY A 54 16.55 0.62 4.34
CA GLY A 54 17.91 0.43 3.83
C GLY A 54 17.93 0.22 2.31
N PRO A 55 17.79 -1.03 1.83
CA PRO A 55 17.93 -1.35 0.41
C PRO A 55 16.80 -0.81 -0.49
N LEU A 56 15.55 -0.75 0.00
CA LEU A 56 14.41 -0.31 -0.82
C LEU A 56 14.55 1.12 -1.38
N PRO A 57 14.93 2.15 -0.59
CA PRO A 57 15.25 3.47 -1.13
C PRO A 57 16.21 3.43 -2.32
N ASN A 58 17.28 2.62 -2.20
CA ASN A 58 18.30 2.51 -3.23
C ASN A 58 17.75 1.91 -4.54
N VAL A 59 16.86 0.92 -4.44
CA VAL A 59 16.18 0.32 -5.60
C VAL A 59 15.25 1.34 -6.26
N ILE A 60 14.50 2.12 -5.47
CA ILE A 60 13.62 3.16 -5.99
C ILE A 60 14.43 4.20 -6.77
N GLU A 61 15.50 4.71 -6.18
CA GLU A 61 16.35 5.74 -6.80
C GLU A 61 17.03 5.26 -8.08
N LYS A 62 17.45 3.99 -8.13
CA LYS A 62 18.13 3.43 -9.29
C LYS A 62 17.19 3.02 -10.42
N THR A 63 16.00 2.54 -10.10
CA THR A 63 15.06 2.04 -11.13
C THR A 63 14.07 3.11 -11.57
N ASN A 64 13.74 4.06 -10.70
CA ASN A 64 12.67 5.05 -10.89
C ASN A 64 11.32 4.40 -11.32
N ASN A 65 11.13 3.12 -10.98
CA ASN A 65 10.04 2.27 -11.47
C ASN A 65 9.72 1.14 -10.48
N THR A 66 9.71 1.47 -9.18
CA THR A 66 9.40 0.50 -8.12
C THR A 66 7.92 0.57 -7.77
N ARG A 67 7.28 -0.60 -7.60
CA ARG A 67 5.85 -0.70 -7.30
C ARG A 67 5.64 -1.49 -6.02
N ILE A 68 4.76 -1.01 -5.15
CA ILE A 68 4.32 -1.71 -3.94
C ILE A 68 2.80 -1.80 -4.02
N SER A 69 2.26 -3.00 -4.00
CA SER A 69 0.81 -3.26 -3.97
C SER A 69 0.42 -3.93 -2.66
N HIS A 70 -0.70 -3.53 -2.08
CA HIS A 70 -1.17 -4.08 -0.80
C HIS A 70 -2.68 -4.33 -0.81
N GLY A 71 -3.11 -5.51 -0.34
CA GLY A 71 -4.53 -5.86 -0.25
C GLY A 71 -5.22 -5.21 0.94
N ALA A 72 -6.34 -4.51 0.72
CA ALA A 72 -7.03 -3.75 1.76
C ALA A 72 -7.60 -4.62 2.91
N LEU A 73 -7.79 -5.93 2.68
CA LEU A 73 -8.30 -6.89 3.66
C LEU A 73 -7.20 -7.80 4.24
N ASP A 74 -5.93 -7.39 4.17
CA ASP A 74 -4.84 -8.10 4.85
C ASP A 74 -4.78 -7.73 6.33
N PHE A 75 -5.11 -8.71 7.19
CA PHE A 75 -5.05 -8.59 8.64
C PHE A 75 -3.77 -9.17 9.26
N LEU A 76 -2.91 -9.81 8.45
CA LEU A 76 -1.59 -10.25 8.91
C LEU A 76 -0.58 -9.11 8.78
N LEU A 77 -0.58 -8.43 7.63
CA LEU A 77 0.18 -7.21 7.39
C LEU A 77 -0.80 -6.10 7.04
N PHE A 78 -1.04 -5.20 7.99
CA PHE A 78 -2.00 -4.11 7.76
C PHE A 78 -1.52 -3.14 6.68
N LEU A 79 -2.45 -2.73 5.81
CA LEU A 79 -2.24 -1.72 4.77
C LEU A 79 -1.57 -0.45 5.32
N ILE A 80 -2.05 0.01 6.48
CA ILE A 80 -1.54 1.19 7.17
C ILE A 80 -0.06 1.04 7.54
N GLY A 81 0.40 -0.16 7.89
CA GLY A 81 1.80 -0.42 8.24
C GLY A 81 2.75 -0.20 7.05
N THR A 82 2.31 -0.60 5.85
CA THR A 82 3.05 -0.34 4.60
C THR A 82 3.17 1.16 4.34
N LEU A 83 2.07 1.92 4.47
CA LEU A 83 2.08 3.36 4.26
C LEU A 83 2.93 4.09 5.30
N ILE A 84 2.87 3.71 6.57
CA ILE A 84 3.75 4.24 7.63
C ILE A 84 5.23 3.99 7.31
N THR A 85 5.56 2.80 6.80
CA THR A 85 6.94 2.47 6.40
C THR A 85 7.41 3.38 5.27
N ILE A 86 6.55 3.65 4.28
CA ILE A 86 6.84 4.60 3.20
C ILE A 86 7.01 6.02 3.75
N GLN A 87 6.14 6.49 4.65
CA GLN A 87 6.28 7.83 5.25
C GLN A 87 7.57 7.98 6.08
N ASN A 88 8.13 6.89 6.61
CA ASN A 88 9.42 6.91 7.31
C ASN A 88 10.64 6.78 6.36
N MET A 89 10.42 6.36 5.12
CA MET A 89 11.46 6.18 4.11
C MET A 89 11.90 7.53 3.52
N THR A 90 13.19 7.69 3.22
CA THR A 90 13.70 8.84 2.46
C THR A 90 14.28 8.33 1.16
N TRP A 91 13.87 8.92 0.04
CA TRP A 91 14.37 8.59 -1.28
C TRP A 91 14.32 9.82 -2.19
N ASN A 92 15.24 9.91 -3.14
CA ASN A 92 15.31 11.02 -4.11
C ASN A 92 15.25 12.40 -3.41
N GLY A 93 15.90 12.52 -2.25
CA GLY A 93 16.06 13.78 -1.51
C GLY A 93 14.89 14.20 -0.60
N ALA A 94 13.78 13.46 -0.55
CA ALA A 94 12.63 13.78 0.31
C ALA A 94 12.15 12.56 1.12
N GLN A 95 11.56 12.81 2.29
CA GLN A 95 10.99 11.77 3.15
C GLN A 95 9.51 11.58 2.82
N GLY A 96 9.06 10.33 2.67
CA GLY A 96 7.66 9.96 2.47
C GLY A 96 6.99 10.59 1.25
N PHE A 97 5.74 10.28 1.03
CA PHE A 97 4.93 11.01 0.07
C PHE A 97 4.69 12.44 0.56
N GLN A 98 4.81 13.41 -0.34
CA GLN A 98 4.55 14.81 -0.04
C GLN A 98 3.06 15.12 -0.10
N GLU A 99 2.30 14.31 -0.85
CA GLU A 99 0.85 14.42 -0.97
C GLU A 99 0.18 13.12 -0.54
N ALA A 100 -1.03 13.24 0.01
CA ALA A 100 -1.79 12.07 0.44
C ALA A 100 -2.28 11.28 -0.79
N PRO A 101 -2.08 9.95 -0.82
CA PRO A 101 -2.65 9.08 -1.85
C PRO A 101 -4.16 9.25 -1.94
N SER A 102 -4.67 9.60 -3.13
CA SER A 102 -6.10 9.82 -3.36
C SER A 102 -6.56 9.46 -4.77
N GLU A 103 -5.64 9.16 -5.68
CA GLU A 103 -5.96 8.77 -7.05
C GLU A 103 -6.55 7.36 -7.07
N LYS A 104 -7.55 7.16 -7.92
CA LYS A 104 -8.24 5.87 -8.05
C LYS A 104 -7.46 4.92 -8.94
N LEU A 105 -7.23 3.70 -8.47
CA LEU A 105 -6.73 2.62 -9.32
C LEU A 105 -7.86 2.12 -10.21
N TYR A 106 -7.79 2.47 -11.50
CA TYR A 106 -8.75 2.03 -12.52
C TYR A 106 -8.16 0.95 -13.41
N VAL A 107 -8.85 -0.20 -13.50
CA VAL A 107 -8.52 -1.28 -14.43
C VAL A 107 -9.53 -1.27 -15.58
N PRO A 108 -9.08 -1.09 -16.85
CA PRO A 108 -9.97 -1.09 -18.00
C PRO A 108 -10.75 -2.39 -18.16
N TYR A 109 -11.98 -2.28 -18.68
CA TYR A 109 -12.74 -3.44 -19.10
C TYR A 109 -12.08 -4.11 -20.31
N HIS A 110 -11.99 -5.43 -20.28
CA HIS A 110 -11.50 -6.21 -21.42
C HIS A 110 -12.68 -6.53 -22.37
N PRO A 111 -12.48 -6.35 -23.69
CA PRO A 111 -13.56 -6.40 -24.66
C PRO A 111 -14.17 -7.80 -24.87
N GLU A 112 -13.45 -8.89 -24.57
CA GLU A 112 -13.90 -10.26 -24.89
C GLU A 112 -14.60 -10.99 -23.71
N LEU A 113 -15.07 -10.26 -22.68
CA LEU A 113 -15.96 -10.82 -21.64
C LEU A 113 -17.20 -11.48 -22.20
N GLY A 114 -17.79 -10.89 -23.24
CA GLY A 114 -18.95 -11.46 -23.93
C GLY A 114 -18.64 -12.77 -24.67
N GLU A 115 -17.39 -12.96 -25.08
CA GLU A 115 -16.91 -14.16 -25.75
C GLU A 115 -16.70 -15.31 -24.74
N ILE A 116 -16.19 -15.01 -23.53
CA ILE A 116 -16.13 -15.98 -22.42
C ILE A 116 -17.53 -16.36 -21.94
N ALA A 117 -18.45 -15.39 -21.79
CA ALA A 117 -19.83 -15.66 -21.37
C ALA A 117 -20.59 -16.57 -22.35
N SER A 118 -20.25 -16.52 -23.63
CA SER A 118 -20.78 -17.40 -24.68
C SER A 118 -20.05 -18.75 -24.80
N ARG A 119 -19.05 -19.02 -23.94
CA ARG A 119 -18.23 -20.26 -23.89
C ARG A 119 -17.55 -20.61 -25.21
N ASN A 120 -17.38 -19.62 -26.10
CA ASN A 120 -16.83 -19.84 -27.44
C ASN A 120 -15.32 -19.53 -27.51
N VAL A 121 -14.62 -19.57 -26.36
CA VAL A 121 -13.18 -19.28 -26.26
C VAL A 121 -12.41 -20.58 -26.09
N THR A 122 -11.56 -20.89 -27.06
CA THR A 122 -10.62 -22.03 -27.00
C THR A 122 -9.20 -21.48 -26.81
N GLY A 123 -8.77 -21.31 -25.56
CA GLY A 123 -7.48 -20.71 -25.20
C GLY A 123 -7.43 -20.32 -23.73
N PRO A 124 -6.25 -19.96 -23.17
CA PRO A 124 -6.13 -19.63 -21.75
C PRO A 124 -7.05 -18.46 -21.39
N PHE A 125 -7.76 -18.57 -20.27
CA PHE A 125 -8.68 -17.54 -19.76
C PHE A 125 -7.89 -16.34 -19.22
N THR A 126 -7.29 -15.53 -20.09
CA THR A 126 -6.49 -14.35 -19.70
C THR A 126 -7.33 -13.09 -19.43
N GLN A 127 -8.66 -13.20 -19.52
CA GLN A 127 -9.61 -12.09 -19.43
C GLN A 127 -10.60 -12.23 -18.26
N VAL A 128 -10.26 -13.02 -17.25
CA VAL A 128 -11.08 -13.19 -16.04
C VAL A 128 -10.63 -12.27 -14.89
N ALA A 129 -9.91 -11.20 -15.21
CA ALA A 129 -9.51 -10.20 -14.22
C ALA A 129 -10.67 -9.25 -13.87
N GLY A 130 -10.70 -8.74 -12.64
CA GLY A 130 -11.61 -7.66 -12.26
C GLY A 130 -11.37 -6.39 -13.10
N ALA A 131 -12.42 -5.61 -13.32
CA ALA A 131 -12.37 -4.34 -14.04
C ALA A 131 -13.17 -3.27 -13.29
N GLY A 132 -12.84 -2.00 -13.53
CA GLY A 132 -13.42 -0.84 -12.85
C GLY A 132 -12.46 -0.21 -11.84
N GLN A 133 -13.02 0.53 -10.88
CA GLN A 133 -12.24 1.10 -9.78
C GLN A 133 -11.95 0.03 -8.73
N LEU A 134 -10.68 -0.35 -8.58
CA LEU A 134 -10.27 -1.48 -7.74
C LEU A 134 -9.39 -1.07 -6.55
N GLY A 135 -9.21 0.23 -6.31
CA GLY A 135 -8.48 0.73 -5.15
C GLY A 135 -7.96 2.15 -5.33
N THR A 136 -6.86 2.43 -4.64
CA THR A 136 -6.13 3.70 -4.68
C THR A 136 -4.76 3.48 -5.30
N VAL A 137 -4.26 4.41 -6.09
CA VAL A 137 -2.89 4.42 -6.60
C VAL A 137 -2.25 5.77 -6.27
N HIS A 138 -0.94 5.80 -6.10
CA HIS A 138 -0.17 7.03 -5.93
C HIS A 138 1.22 6.80 -6.48
N THR A 139 1.71 7.71 -7.33
CA THR A 139 3.07 7.64 -7.87
C THR A 139 3.84 8.92 -7.56
N GLU A 140 4.99 8.77 -6.91
CA GLU A 140 5.82 9.91 -6.53
C GLU A 140 7.29 9.52 -6.54
N ARG A 141 8.12 10.32 -7.24
CA ARG A 141 9.58 10.15 -7.31
C ARG A 141 10.03 8.70 -7.60
N GLY A 142 9.40 8.03 -8.55
CA GLY A 142 9.77 6.67 -8.99
C GLY A 142 9.22 5.51 -8.17
N LEU A 143 8.42 5.80 -7.14
CA LEU A 143 7.68 4.81 -6.37
C LEU A 143 6.19 4.92 -6.70
N THR A 144 5.58 3.81 -7.12
CA THR A 144 4.13 3.65 -7.19
C THR A 144 3.66 2.80 -6.01
N TRP A 145 2.73 3.32 -5.22
CA TRP A 145 2.00 2.57 -4.21
C TRP A 145 0.56 2.37 -4.67
N ALA A 146 0.04 1.16 -4.53
CA ALA A 146 -1.32 0.82 -4.93
C ALA A 146 -2.01 -0.05 -3.87
N THR A 147 -3.29 0.19 -3.67
CA THR A 147 -4.16 -0.67 -2.86
C THR A 147 -5.06 -1.47 -3.79
N VAL A 148 -5.38 -2.69 -3.37
CA VAL A 148 -6.40 -3.50 -4.03
C VAL A 148 -7.53 -3.73 -3.03
N ASP A 149 -8.67 -3.12 -3.32
CA ASP A 149 -9.88 -3.26 -2.52
C ASP A 149 -10.36 -4.73 -2.61
N LEU A 150 -10.91 -5.24 -1.52
CA LEU A 150 -11.38 -6.62 -1.39
C LEU A 150 -10.32 -7.73 -1.54
N SER A 151 -9.02 -7.38 -1.64
CA SER A 151 -7.91 -8.34 -1.62
C SER A 151 -7.33 -8.52 -0.22
N GLY A 152 -7.03 -9.76 0.16
CA GLY A 152 -6.28 -10.08 1.38
C GLY A 152 -4.76 -10.14 1.14
N HIS A 153 -4.06 -10.88 2.01
CA HIS A 153 -2.60 -11.07 2.00
C HIS A 153 -2.04 -11.59 0.68
N ASN A 154 -2.79 -12.46 -0.01
CA ASN A 154 -2.41 -13.04 -1.29
C ASN A 154 -3.16 -12.34 -2.42
N SER A 155 -2.53 -11.30 -2.99
CA SER A 155 -3.15 -10.45 -4.03
C SER A 155 -3.10 -11.00 -5.47
N PRO A 156 -2.61 -12.24 -5.70
CA PRO A 156 -3.11 -13.08 -6.78
C PRO A 156 -3.55 -14.45 -6.25
N VAL A 157 -4.86 -14.71 -6.25
CA VAL A 157 -5.37 -16.09 -6.21
C VAL A 157 -6.07 -16.35 -7.54
N PHE A 158 -5.51 -17.28 -8.32
CA PHE A 158 -6.23 -17.92 -9.42
C PHE A 158 -6.79 -19.24 -8.85
N PRO A 159 -8.06 -19.60 -9.11
CA PRO A 159 -8.55 -20.96 -8.87
C PRO A 159 -7.92 -21.96 -9.84
#